data_AF-A0A0R3SXJ5-F1
#
_entry.id   AF-A0A0R3SXJ5-F1
#
_cell.length_a   1.000
_cell.length_b   1.000
_cell.length_c   1.000
_cell.angle_alpha   90.00
_cell.angle_beta   90.00
_cell.angle_gamma   90.00
#
_symmetry.space_group_name_H-M   'P 1'
#
loop_
_entity.id
_entity.type
_entity.pdbx_description
1 polymer ?
#
loop_
_entity_poly.entity_id
_entity_poly.type
_entity_poly.pdbx_seq_one_letter_code
_entity_poly.pdbx_strand_id
1 'polypeptide(L)'
;LIFFHTAHFYGFSKPAPLTQMFHLFLTLKVSPYYTYRTFNDMLRGWPSKAPRLSSGPFLRRLQEVPFFAFLYLVGSYFIDFDVLRDPAFHKESLHYRLVYIAAIFFVYRMRLYFAWVMGECVCMSVGLGAYPAISRPVVGDGPTDLEALDRWMSQFERERDSGSNNNNEYYKNYVNTMKSSPSNNDDPVVIESKSHFYNYATIQAVSVWKCEFSSSIRESFRAYNMTLYYWMDKYVYQRSVGPWILRSSSTLLINSLWYGIRPIYFGAHLTLPLIALAEDGMATVMAFFGFSLPPGGLTFIRWFFQMRSIDYLAAGWILLSFQEAWKLWSSFGYFVQVIGVVLGLAHFTMGRFVSAFERWTVENPGADVAEATARNLSTTGKAWEAPVIDTYV
;
A
#
# COMPACT_ATOMS: atom_id res chain seq x y z
N LEU A 1 5.54 -23.38 24.91
CA LEU A 1 6.86 -24.03 25.08
C LEU A 1 6.75 -25.48 25.54
N ILE A 2 5.99 -25.82 26.58
CA ILE A 2 5.81 -27.22 27.05
C ILE A 2 5.03 -28.10 26.05
N PHE A 3 4.04 -27.54 25.33
CA PHE A 3 3.29 -28.26 24.28
C PHE A 3 4.14 -28.73 23.09
N PHE A 4 5.29 -28.08 22.84
CA PHE A 4 6.14 -28.35 21.67
C PHE A 4 7.26 -29.38 21.93
N HIS A 5 7.41 -29.85 23.17
CA HIS A 5 8.45 -30.81 23.53
C HIS A 5 8.03 -32.29 23.31
N THR A 6 6.74 -32.56 23.12
CA THR A 6 6.20 -33.93 22.99
C THR A 6 6.08 -34.44 21.53
N ALA A 7 6.27 -33.58 20.53
CA ALA A 7 6.13 -33.94 19.12
C ALA A 7 7.34 -34.70 18.53
N HIS A 8 8.44 -34.81 19.28
CA HIS A 8 9.68 -35.48 18.84
C HIS A 8 9.57 -37.02 18.81
N PHE A 9 8.57 -37.61 19.47
CA PHE A 9 8.45 -39.07 19.63
C PHE A 9 8.04 -39.84 18.35
N TYR A 10 7.69 -39.16 17.25
CA TYR A 10 7.06 -39.77 16.07
C TYR A 10 7.78 -39.60 14.72
N GLY A 11 9.05 -39.15 14.70
CA GLY A 11 9.99 -39.39 13.59
C GLY A 11 9.60 -38.98 12.14
N PHE A 12 9.52 -37.68 11.82
CA PHE A 12 9.42 -37.21 10.42
C PHE A 12 10.34 -36.03 10.08
N SER A 13 10.89 -36.05 8.85
CA SER A 13 11.61 -34.95 8.18
C SER A 13 10.66 -34.04 7.38
N LYS A 14 10.60 -32.75 7.74
CA LYS A 14 10.08 -31.55 7.04
C LYS A 14 10.71 -30.33 7.77
N PRO A 15 10.90 -29.14 7.15
CA PRO A 15 11.56 -28.02 7.82
C PRO A 15 10.82 -27.68 9.12
N ALA A 16 11.57 -27.58 10.22
CA ALA A 16 11.00 -27.49 11.55
C ALA A 16 10.06 -26.25 11.67
N PRO A 17 8.96 -26.33 12.44
CA PRO A 17 8.16 -25.17 12.80
C PRO A 17 9.00 -24.03 13.40
N LEU A 18 10.10 -24.39 14.08
CA LEU A 18 11.14 -23.47 14.54
C LEU A 18 11.78 -22.69 13.37
N THR A 19 12.15 -23.36 12.28
CA THR A 19 12.67 -22.72 11.05
C THR A 19 11.62 -21.81 10.39
N GLN A 20 10.34 -22.21 10.38
CA GLN A 20 9.26 -21.36 9.89
C GLN A 20 9.04 -20.14 10.78
N MET A 21 9.16 -20.28 12.11
CA MET A 21 9.17 -19.15 13.06
C MET A 21 10.40 -18.25 12.89
N PHE A 22 11.58 -18.81 12.61
CA PHE A 22 12.77 -18.04 12.27
C PHE A 22 12.61 -17.26 10.97
N HIS A 23 11.98 -17.85 9.94
CA HIS A 23 11.62 -17.12 8.72
C HIS A 23 10.63 -15.99 9.00
N LEU A 24 9.64 -16.24 9.86
CA LEU A 24 8.67 -15.25 10.31
C LEU A 24 9.36 -14.08 11.08
N PHE A 25 10.37 -14.40 11.90
CA PHE A 25 11.19 -13.43 12.60
C PHE A 25 12.11 -12.64 11.65
N LEU A 26 12.71 -13.29 10.65
CA LEU A 26 13.51 -12.61 9.63
C LEU A 26 12.65 -11.66 8.78
N THR A 27 11.37 -11.97 8.58
CA THR A 27 10.43 -11.05 7.93
C THR A 27 10.07 -9.83 8.77
N LEU A 28 10.35 -9.79 10.09
CA LEU A 28 10.26 -8.54 10.87
C LEU A 28 11.32 -7.49 10.45
N LYS A 29 12.33 -7.85 9.64
CA LYS A 29 13.23 -6.86 9.01
C LYS A 29 12.53 -5.98 7.96
N VAL A 30 11.25 -6.24 7.66
CA VAL A 30 10.43 -5.45 6.74
C VAL A 30 9.64 -4.40 7.54
N SER A 31 10.36 -3.53 8.25
CA SER A 31 9.77 -2.40 8.95
C SER A 31 9.33 -1.32 7.94
N PRO A 32 8.31 -0.51 8.27
CA PRO A 32 7.91 0.62 7.45
C PRO A 32 9.08 1.60 7.24
N TYR A 33 9.14 2.24 6.07
CA TYR A 33 10.03 3.37 5.85
C TYR A 33 9.46 4.62 6.51
N TYR A 34 10.34 5.44 7.06
CA TYR A 34 9.97 6.69 7.68
C TYR A 34 11.06 7.74 7.45
N THR A 35 10.65 9.01 7.45
CA THR A 35 11.57 10.14 7.27
C THR A 35 12.41 10.36 8.52
N TYR A 36 13.57 11.01 8.35
CA TYR A 36 14.41 11.45 9.48
C TYR A 36 13.61 12.32 10.46
N ARG A 37 12.72 13.17 9.94
CA ARG A 37 11.81 13.98 10.76
C ARG A 37 10.96 13.10 11.68
N THR A 38 10.27 12.09 11.12
CA THR A 38 9.43 11.18 11.90
C THR A 38 10.21 10.50 13.03
N PHE A 39 11.46 10.11 12.73
CA PHE A 39 12.34 9.52 13.73
C PHE A 39 12.80 10.53 14.80
N ASN A 40 13.17 11.75 14.39
CA ASN A 40 13.60 12.80 15.31
C ASN A 40 12.44 13.30 16.20
N ASP A 41 11.23 13.39 15.66
CA ASP A 41 10.02 13.77 16.39
C ASP A 41 9.73 12.76 17.51
N MET A 42 9.85 11.45 17.22
CA MET A 42 9.74 10.40 18.25
C MET A 42 10.76 10.58 19.38
N LEU A 43 12.01 10.95 19.07
CA LEU A 43 13.08 11.07 20.07
C LEU A 43 13.06 12.38 20.86
N ARG A 44 12.70 13.50 20.22
CA ARG A 44 12.90 14.86 20.74
C ARG A 44 11.68 15.76 20.63
N GLY A 45 10.70 15.42 19.81
CA GLY A 45 9.58 16.27 19.46
C GLY A 45 8.41 16.26 20.46
N TRP A 46 8.41 15.35 21.43
CA TRP A 46 7.28 15.20 22.35
C TRP A 46 7.45 16.02 23.65
N PRO A 47 6.50 16.91 23.99
CA PRO A 47 6.56 17.64 25.24
C PRO A 47 6.34 16.68 26.42
N SER A 48 7.05 16.92 27.54
CA SER A 48 7.05 16.01 28.71
C SER A 48 5.67 15.78 29.36
N LYS A 49 4.72 16.69 29.14
CA LYS A 49 3.33 16.62 29.62
C LYS A 49 2.34 16.11 28.57
N ALA A 50 2.82 15.68 27.40
CA ALA A 50 1.96 15.13 26.36
C ALA A 50 1.12 13.95 26.89
N PRO A 51 -0.10 13.76 26.38
CA PRO A 51 -0.90 12.58 26.63
C PRO A 51 -0.08 11.30 26.45
N ARG A 52 -0.25 10.33 27.37
CA ARG A 52 0.38 9.02 27.18
C ARG A 52 -0.16 8.36 25.93
N LEU A 53 0.70 7.64 25.21
CA LEU A 53 0.28 6.88 24.04
C LEU A 53 -0.77 5.85 24.44
N SER A 54 -1.95 5.95 23.82
CA SER A 54 -3.02 4.97 24.01
C SER A 54 -2.61 3.63 23.40
N SER A 55 -2.82 2.55 24.16
CA SER A 55 -2.63 1.17 23.66
C SER A 55 -3.73 0.72 22.70
N GLY A 56 -4.85 1.46 22.61
CA GLY A 56 -6.02 1.09 21.80
C GLY A 56 -5.70 0.87 20.32
N PRO A 57 -5.12 1.86 19.61
CA PRO A 57 -4.74 1.70 18.20
C PRO A 57 -3.77 0.53 17.98
N PHE A 58 -2.78 0.38 18.86
CA PHE A 58 -1.83 -0.72 18.82
C PHE A 58 -2.53 -2.09 18.95
N LEU A 59 -3.40 -2.26 19.95
CA LEU A 59 -4.12 -3.52 20.16
C LEU A 59 -5.06 -3.85 19.00
N ARG A 60 -5.73 -2.84 18.42
CA ARG A 60 -6.58 -3.03 17.25
C ARG A 60 -5.80 -3.47 16.02
N ARG A 61 -4.54 -3.04 15.89
CA ARG A 61 -3.69 -3.47 14.79
C ARG A 61 -3.08 -4.85 15.05
N LEU A 62 -2.65 -5.09 16.29
CA LEU A 62 -2.08 -6.37 16.73
C LEU A 62 -3.09 -7.53 16.62
N GLN A 63 -4.39 -7.30 16.83
CA GLN A 63 -5.40 -8.36 16.72
C GLN A 63 -5.50 -8.97 15.29
N GLU A 64 -5.04 -8.25 14.26
CA GLU A 64 -5.00 -8.77 12.88
C GLU A 64 -3.85 -9.77 12.68
N VAL A 65 -2.80 -9.69 13.48
CA VAL A 65 -1.58 -10.50 13.33
C VAL A 65 -1.86 -12.01 13.48
N PRO A 66 -2.53 -12.48 14.55
CA PRO A 66 -2.83 -13.90 14.69
C PRO A 66 -3.64 -14.47 13.52
N PHE A 67 -4.52 -13.67 12.92
CA PHE A 67 -5.32 -14.08 11.77
C PHE A 67 -4.43 -14.39 10.56
N PHE A 68 -3.52 -13.48 10.17
CA PHE A 68 -2.59 -13.72 9.06
C PHE A 68 -1.58 -14.82 9.37
N ALA A 69 -1.09 -14.90 10.62
CA ALA A 69 -0.21 -15.96 11.05
C ALA A 69 -0.87 -17.34 10.89
N PHE A 70 -2.12 -17.47 11.35
CA PHE A 70 -2.87 -18.71 11.25
C PHE A 70 -3.09 -19.12 9.80
N LEU A 71 -3.56 -18.21 8.95
CA LEU A 71 -3.78 -18.49 7.52
C LEU A 71 -2.48 -18.88 6.81
N TYR A 72 -1.36 -18.24 7.13
CA TYR A 72 -0.06 -18.62 6.59
C TYR A 72 0.38 -20.02 7.06
N LEU A 73 0.24 -20.34 8.35
CA LEU A 73 0.64 -21.65 8.89
C LEU A 73 -0.21 -22.79 8.30
N VAL A 74 -1.52 -22.60 8.22
CA VAL A 74 -2.43 -23.57 7.58
C VAL A 74 -2.13 -23.69 6.09
N GLY A 75 -2.01 -22.55 5.39
CA GLY A 75 -1.75 -22.55 3.96
C GLY A 75 -0.41 -23.19 3.58
N SER A 76 0.66 -22.86 4.32
CA SER A 76 2.00 -23.43 4.08
C SER A 76 2.13 -24.91 4.46
N TYR A 77 1.18 -25.46 5.22
CA TYR A 77 1.11 -26.90 5.46
C TYR A 77 0.63 -27.67 4.23
N PHE A 78 -0.32 -27.10 3.48
CA PHE A 78 -0.93 -27.75 2.30
C PHE A 78 -0.27 -27.38 0.97
N ILE A 79 0.29 -26.18 0.87
CA ILE A 79 0.80 -25.63 -0.38
C ILE A 79 2.33 -25.60 -0.35
N ASP A 80 2.93 -26.31 -1.30
CA ASP A 80 4.37 -26.31 -1.52
C ASP A 80 4.74 -25.42 -2.71
N PHE A 81 5.70 -24.53 -2.49
CA PHE A 81 6.24 -23.61 -3.48
C PHE A 81 7.12 -24.32 -4.52
N ASP A 82 7.73 -25.45 -4.16
CA ASP A 82 8.66 -26.17 -5.04
C ASP A 82 7.95 -26.84 -6.24
N VAL A 83 6.64 -27.05 -6.15
CA VAL A 83 5.79 -27.54 -7.24
C VAL A 83 5.89 -26.64 -8.49
N LEU A 84 6.18 -25.34 -8.34
CA LEU A 84 6.36 -24.43 -9.48
C LEU A 84 7.55 -24.81 -10.37
N ARG A 85 8.54 -25.54 -9.83
CA ARG A 85 9.72 -26.01 -10.57
C ARG A 85 9.50 -27.35 -11.26
N ASP A 86 8.46 -28.08 -10.87
CA ASP A 86 8.19 -29.41 -11.42
C ASP A 86 7.73 -29.32 -12.88
N PRO A 87 8.41 -29.96 -13.83
CA PRO A 87 7.96 -30.04 -15.22
C PRO A 87 6.58 -30.69 -15.39
N ALA A 88 6.15 -31.55 -14.46
CA ALA A 88 4.81 -32.14 -14.49
C ALA A 88 3.75 -31.06 -14.29
N PHE A 89 3.96 -30.14 -13.35
CA PHE A 89 3.07 -29.01 -13.11
C PHE A 89 2.89 -28.16 -14.37
N HIS A 90 3.93 -27.98 -15.19
CA HIS A 90 3.86 -27.16 -16.41
C HIS A 90 3.00 -27.78 -17.51
N LYS A 91 2.72 -29.09 -17.44
CA LYS A 91 1.89 -29.83 -18.40
C LYS A 91 0.43 -29.94 -17.98
N GLU A 92 0.11 -29.59 -16.73
CA GLU A 92 -1.25 -29.62 -16.22
C GLU A 92 -2.17 -28.63 -16.95
N SER A 93 -3.48 -28.82 -16.77
CA SER A 93 -4.47 -27.90 -17.34
C SER A 93 -4.23 -26.45 -16.92
N LEU A 94 -4.53 -25.49 -17.80
CA LEU A 94 -4.37 -24.06 -17.51
C LEU A 94 -5.16 -23.65 -16.24
N HIS A 95 -6.37 -24.18 -16.08
CA HIS A 95 -7.22 -23.92 -14.93
C HIS A 95 -6.58 -24.37 -13.62
N TYR A 96 -6.06 -25.61 -13.57
CA TYR A 96 -5.36 -26.12 -12.38
C TYR A 96 -4.17 -25.25 -12.01
N ARG A 97 -3.35 -24.87 -13.00
CA ARG A 97 -2.18 -24.03 -12.79
C ARG A 97 -2.54 -22.64 -12.28
N LEU A 98 -3.59 -22.01 -12.83
CA LEU A 98 -4.08 -20.70 -12.37
C LEU A 98 -4.59 -20.74 -10.93
N VAL A 99 -5.34 -21.78 -10.55
CA VAL A 99 -5.83 -21.95 -9.17
C VAL A 99 -4.66 -22.20 -8.22
N TYR A 100 -3.69 -23.01 -8.63
CA TYR A 100 -2.54 -23.34 -7.80
C TYR A 100 -1.61 -22.13 -7.57
N ILE A 101 -1.33 -21.32 -8.59
CA ILE A 101 -0.55 -20.07 -8.39
C ILE A 101 -1.30 -19.08 -7.50
N ALA A 102 -2.63 -19.01 -7.61
CA ALA A 102 -3.45 -18.16 -6.74
C ALA A 102 -3.38 -18.63 -5.28
N ALA A 103 -3.41 -19.95 -5.05
CA ALA A 103 -3.23 -20.53 -3.71
C ALA A 103 -1.81 -20.25 -3.15
N ILE A 104 -0.77 -20.46 -3.97
CA ILE A 104 0.62 -20.12 -3.61
C ILE A 104 0.74 -18.64 -3.23
N PHE A 105 0.20 -17.75 -4.05
CA PHE A 105 0.35 -16.33 -3.81
C PHE A 105 -0.51 -15.86 -2.63
N PHE A 106 -1.66 -16.49 -2.38
CA PHE A 106 -2.41 -16.29 -1.16
C PHE A 106 -1.55 -16.59 0.08
N VAL A 107 -0.91 -17.77 0.14
CA VAL A 107 -0.01 -18.13 1.26
C VAL A 107 1.16 -17.15 1.37
N TYR A 108 1.77 -16.79 0.24
CA TYR A 108 2.86 -15.83 0.20
C TYR A 108 2.45 -14.44 0.72
N ARG A 109 1.27 -13.95 0.36
CA ARG A 109 0.72 -12.67 0.82
C ARG A 109 0.38 -12.69 2.31
N MET A 110 -0.19 -13.77 2.83
CA MET A 110 -0.46 -13.88 4.28
C MET A 110 0.83 -13.71 5.10
N ARG A 111 1.95 -14.27 4.59
CA ARG A 111 3.28 -14.06 5.20
C ARG A 111 3.71 -12.60 5.18
N LEU A 112 3.48 -11.89 4.07
CA LEU A 112 3.84 -10.47 3.93
C LEU A 112 2.95 -9.57 4.80
N TYR A 113 1.65 -9.81 4.84
CA TYR A 113 0.72 -9.06 5.68
C TYR A 113 1.04 -9.25 7.15
N PHE A 114 1.32 -10.48 7.59
CA PHE A 114 1.84 -10.72 8.92
C PHE A 114 3.07 -9.86 9.20
N ALA A 115 4.06 -9.89 8.31
CA ALA A 115 5.34 -9.21 8.50
C ALA A 115 5.18 -7.69 8.62
N TRP A 116 4.42 -7.08 7.72
CA TRP A 116 4.18 -5.64 7.73
C TRP A 116 3.35 -5.18 8.91
N VAL A 117 2.25 -5.87 9.21
CA VAL A 117 1.40 -5.52 10.37
C VAL A 117 2.19 -5.69 11.67
N MET A 118 3.04 -6.70 11.79
CA MET A 118 3.94 -6.85 12.93
C MET A 118 5.00 -5.75 12.99
N GLY A 119 5.60 -5.37 11.86
CA GLY A 119 6.53 -4.25 11.77
C GLY A 119 5.89 -2.93 12.24
N GLU A 120 4.66 -2.67 11.80
CA GLU A 120 3.86 -1.54 12.28
C GLU A 120 3.66 -1.61 13.80
N CYS A 121 3.24 -2.76 14.34
CA CYS A 121 3.01 -2.94 15.78
C CYS A 121 4.29 -2.69 16.60
N VAL A 122 5.45 -3.13 16.13
CA VAL A 122 6.74 -2.85 16.79
C VAL A 122 7.02 -1.34 16.80
N CYS A 123 6.85 -0.66 15.66
CA CYS A 123 7.01 0.80 15.58
C CYS A 123 6.02 1.55 16.51
N MET A 124 4.76 1.11 16.56
CA MET A 124 3.74 1.68 17.45
C MET A 124 4.11 1.49 18.93
N SER A 125 4.68 0.34 19.31
CA SER A 125 5.05 0.03 20.71
C SER A 125 6.12 0.96 21.29
N VAL A 126 6.98 1.51 20.43
CA VAL A 126 8.02 2.50 20.79
C VAL A 126 7.56 3.94 20.57
N GLY A 127 6.33 4.14 20.09
CA GLY A 127 5.74 5.45 19.81
C GLY A 127 6.16 6.11 18.50
N LEU A 128 6.76 5.35 17.57
CA LEU A 128 7.12 5.86 16.26
C LEU A 128 5.87 6.16 15.43
N GLY A 129 5.83 7.34 14.80
CA GLY A 129 4.73 7.75 13.93
C GLY A 129 3.42 8.08 14.65
N ALA A 130 3.43 8.16 15.99
CA ALA A 130 2.28 8.56 16.79
C ALA A 130 2.06 10.07 16.67
N TYR A 131 1.20 10.56 15.78
CA TYR A 131 0.92 12.00 15.66
C TYR A 131 -0.50 12.34 16.11
N PRO A 132 -0.79 13.55 16.62
CA PRO A 132 -2.17 13.98 16.79
C PRO A 132 -2.87 13.96 15.42
N ALA A 133 -4.13 13.55 15.36
CA ALA A 133 -4.89 13.52 14.12
C ALA A 133 -5.02 14.91 13.47
N ILE A 134 -5.00 15.99 14.26
CA ILE A 134 -5.05 17.37 13.79
C ILE A 134 -3.89 17.75 12.87
N SER A 135 -2.72 17.13 13.07
CA SER A 135 -1.56 17.39 12.21
C SER A 135 -1.65 16.68 10.85
N ARG A 136 -2.79 16.00 10.58
CA ARG A 136 -3.11 15.27 9.35
C ARG A 136 -1.92 14.41 8.89
N PRO A 137 -1.48 13.44 9.70
CA PRO A 137 -0.35 12.60 9.34
C PRO A 137 -0.67 11.76 8.10
N VAL A 138 0.25 11.76 7.14
CA VAL A 138 0.18 10.98 5.91
C VAL A 138 1.27 9.90 5.91
N VAL A 139 0.95 8.78 5.28
CA VAL A 139 1.84 7.61 5.11
C VAL A 139 3.18 8.05 4.52
N GLY A 140 4.27 7.70 5.21
CA GLY A 140 5.64 8.01 4.81
C GLY A 140 6.07 9.48 5.02
N ASP A 141 5.17 10.47 4.89
CA ASP A 141 5.52 11.90 5.02
C ASP A 141 5.61 12.40 6.46
N GLY A 142 4.80 11.84 7.34
CA GLY A 142 4.61 12.40 8.68
C GLY A 142 3.48 13.45 8.70
N PRO A 143 3.51 14.40 9.65
CA PRO A 143 2.48 15.43 9.79
C PRO A 143 2.56 16.39 8.60
N THR A 144 1.41 16.65 7.96
CA THR A 144 1.31 17.57 6.83
C THR A 144 0.92 18.98 7.27
N ASP A 145 0.15 19.10 8.35
CA ASP A 145 -0.21 20.38 8.95
C ASP A 145 0.72 20.68 10.14
N LEU A 146 1.77 21.45 9.87
CA LEU A 146 2.80 21.77 10.85
C LEU A 146 2.38 22.87 11.81
N GLU A 147 1.54 23.80 11.35
CA GLU A 147 1.02 24.88 12.19
C GLU A 147 0.07 24.31 13.25
N ALA A 148 -0.82 23.39 12.85
CA ALA A 148 -1.69 22.71 13.79
C ALA A 148 -0.90 21.87 14.82
N LEU A 149 0.17 21.18 14.37
CA LEU A 149 1.04 20.42 15.25
C LEU A 149 1.74 21.32 16.29
N ASP A 150 2.31 22.45 15.86
CA ASP A 150 2.98 23.40 16.75
C ASP A 150 2.02 24.03 17.77
N ARG A 151 0.82 24.40 17.31
CA ARG A 151 -0.25 24.90 18.20
C ARG A 151 -0.68 23.84 19.22
N TRP A 152 -0.69 22.56 18.84
CA TRP A 152 -0.97 21.46 19.77
C TRP A 152 0.17 21.27 20.78
N MET A 153 1.43 21.25 20.34
CA MET A 153 2.60 21.07 21.22
C MET A 153 2.74 22.20 22.25
N SER A 154 2.55 23.46 21.81
CA SER A 154 2.66 24.65 22.65
C SER A 154 1.61 24.73 23.77
N GLN A 155 0.50 23.96 23.71
CA GLN A 155 -0.44 23.85 24.84
C GLN A 155 0.24 23.25 26.08
N PHE A 156 1.05 22.21 25.88
CA PHE A 156 1.71 21.47 26.96
C PHE A 156 2.97 22.17 27.47
N GLU A 157 3.59 23.00 26.64
CA GLU A 157 4.72 23.86 27.03
C GLU A 157 4.26 25.06 27.88
N ARG A 158 3.10 25.66 27.56
CA ARG A 158 2.50 26.74 28.37
C ARG A 158 2.21 26.32 29.81
N GLU A 159 1.80 25.08 30.04
CA GLU A 159 1.60 24.51 31.38
C GLU A 159 2.93 24.27 32.13
N ARG A 160 4.07 24.24 31.44
CA ARG A 160 5.40 24.10 32.06
C ARG A 160 5.89 25.45 32.60
N ASP A 161 5.73 26.51 31.81
CA ASP A 161 6.24 27.86 32.14
C ASP A 161 5.33 28.64 33.09
N SER A 162 4.05 28.32 33.18
CA SER A 162 3.18 28.85 34.24
C SER A 162 3.56 28.36 35.65
N GLY A 163 4.49 27.39 35.75
CA GLY A 163 5.16 26.97 36.98
C GLY A 163 6.63 27.42 37.11
N SER A 164 7.21 28.09 36.10
CA SER A 164 8.63 28.52 36.11
C SER A 164 8.75 29.97 35.64
N ASN A 165 9.02 30.87 36.58
CA ASN A 165 9.10 32.31 36.37
C ASN A 165 10.39 32.68 35.59
N ASN A 166 10.38 32.57 34.26
CA ASN A 166 11.53 32.92 33.42
C ASN A 166 11.30 34.23 32.62
N ASN A 167 12.20 35.20 32.86
CA ASN A 167 12.20 36.58 32.36
C ASN A 167 12.82 36.75 30.96
N ASN A 168 12.43 35.94 29.96
CA ASN A 168 12.98 36.11 28.60
C ASN A 168 12.02 36.91 27.69
N GLU A 169 12.39 38.14 27.38
CA GLU A 169 11.57 39.16 26.71
C GLU A 169 11.21 38.79 25.26
N TYR A 170 12.08 38.03 24.58
CA TYR A 170 11.86 37.53 23.22
C TYR A 170 10.72 36.48 23.16
N TYR A 171 10.63 35.61 24.17
CA TYR A 171 9.53 34.64 24.33
C TYR A 171 8.23 35.33 24.72
N LYS A 172 8.31 36.42 25.49
CA LYS A 172 7.15 37.23 25.90
C LYS A 172 6.41 37.82 24.70
N ASN A 173 7.15 38.27 23.67
CA ASN A 173 6.54 38.80 22.44
C ASN A 173 5.87 37.71 21.59
N TYR A 174 6.49 36.55 21.41
CA TYR A 174 5.89 35.41 20.68
C TYR A 174 4.61 34.90 21.38
N VAL A 175 4.65 34.77 22.71
CA VAL A 175 3.50 34.38 23.55
C VAL A 175 2.41 35.45 23.55
N ASN A 176 2.76 36.74 23.54
CA ASN A 176 1.78 37.83 23.49
C ASN A 176 1.05 37.91 22.15
N THR A 177 1.72 37.60 21.03
CA THR A 177 1.06 37.50 19.72
C THR A 177 0.03 36.35 19.70
N MET A 178 0.31 35.23 20.37
CA MET A 178 -0.63 34.09 20.49
C MET A 178 -1.72 34.26 21.56
N LYS A 179 -1.48 35.06 22.62
CA LYS A 179 -2.50 35.42 23.63
C LYS A 179 -3.69 36.20 23.06
N SER A 180 -3.60 36.70 21.82
CA SER A 180 -4.72 37.33 21.11
C SER A 180 -5.74 36.33 20.56
N SER A 181 -5.43 35.02 20.51
CA SER A 181 -6.43 33.98 20.22
C SER A 181 -7.07 33.51 21.53
N PRO A 182 -8.39 33.73 21.73
CA PRO A 182 -9.07 33.25 22.92
C PRO A 182 -8.98 31.73 22.96
N SER A 183 -8.63 31.15 24.12
CA SER A 183 -8.75 29.71 24.36
C SER A 183 -10.22 29.34 24.40
N ASN A 184 -10.84 29.26 23.23
CA ASN A 184 -12.19 28.80 23.10
C ASN A 184 -12.18 27.30 23.37
N ASN A 185 -13.01 26.81 24.30
CA ASN A 185 -13.12 25.38 24.57
C ASN A 185 -13.60 24.58 23.35
N ASP A 186 -14.16 25.28 22.36
CA ASP A 186 -14.61 24.78 21.07
C ASP A 186 -13.52 24.74 19.99
N ASP A 187 -12.27 25.17 20.28
CA ASP A 187 -11.15 25.05 19.35
C ASP A 187 -10.85 23.55 19.09
N PRO A 188 -10.87 23.08 17.83
CA PRO A 188 -10.59 21.68 17.51
C PRO A 188 -9.25 21.20 18.05
N VAL A 189 -8.22 22.07 18.16
CA VAL A 189 -6.92 21.71 18.73
C VAL A 189 -7.03 21.39 20.23
N VAL A 190 -7.87 22.14 20.95
CA VAL A 190 -8.11 21.99 22.40
C VAL A 190 -9.03 20.80 22.70
N ILE A 191 -10.01 20.52 21.82
CA ILE A 191 -10.86 19.33 21.93
C ILE A 191 -10.02 18.07 21.71
N GLU A 192 -9.18 18.08 20.69
CA GLU A 192 -8.40 16.90 20.34
C GLU A 192 -7.29 16.60 21.36
N SER A 193 -6.65 17.62 21.94
CA SER A 193 -5.69 17.42 23.04
C SER A 193 -6.31 16.73 24.25
N LYS A 194 -7.61 16.92 24.50
CA LYS A 194 -8.38 16.19 25.52
C LYS A 194 -8.74 14.76 25.11
N SER A 195 -8.78 14.46 23.80
CA SER A 195 -9.23 13.15 23.29
C SER A 195 -8.17 12.04 23.38
N HIS A 196 -6.90 12.37 23.70
CA HIS A 196 -5.77 11.42 23.83
C HIS A 196 -5.58 10.52 22.59
N PHE A 197 -6.08 10.96 21.43
CA PHE A 197 -6.11 10.14 20.21
C PHE A 197 -4.89 10.43 19.33
N TYR A 198 -4.09 9.40 19.11
CA TYR A 198 -2.96 9.42 18.19
C TYR A 198 -3.29 8.64 16.92
N ASN A 199 -2.92 9.21 15.78
CA ASN A 199 -3.00 8.61 14.46
C ASN A 199 -1.61 8.12 14.03
N TYR A 200 -1.54 6.85 13.62
CA TYR A 200 -0.30 6.17 13.20
C TYR A 200 -0.21 5.99 11.68
N ALA A 201 -1.02 6.71 10.90
CA ALA A 201 -1.05 6.60 9.44
C ALA A 201 0.34 6.75 8.80
N THR A 202 1.23 7.55 9.38
CA THR A 202 2.59 7.76 8.87
C THR A 202 3.39 6.48 8.70
N ILE A 203 3.25 5.52 9.63
CA ILE A 203 4.00 4.27 9.60
C ILE A 203 3.19 3.10 9.03
N GLN A 204 1.99 3.35 8.50
CA GLN A 204 1.16 2.31 7.90
C GLN A 204 1.87 1.74 6.66
N ALA A 205 2.32 0.50 6.75
CA ALA A 205 3.00 -0.22 5.68
C ALA A 205 2.03 -0.92 4.73
N VAL A 206 0.84 -1.35 5.17
CA VAL A 206 -0.09 -2.05 4.29
C VAL A 206 -1.56 -1.77 4.57
N SER A 207 -2.35 -1.67 3.49
CA SER A 207 -3.81 -1.72 3.54
C SER A 207 -4.29 -3.02 2.90
N VAL A 208 -4.45 -4.07 3.72
CA VAL A 208 -4.77 -5.43 3.25
C VAL A 208 -6.04 -5.46 2.41
N TRP A 209 -7.12 -4.86 2.88
CA TRP A 209 -8.40 -4.84 2.16
C TRP A 209 -8.30 -4.13 0.80
N LYS A 210 -7.52 -3.05 0.70
CA LYS A 210 -7.28 -2.40 -0.59
C LYS A 210 -6.44 -3.28 -1.51
N CYS A 211 -5.40 -3.95 -0.98
CA CYS A 211 -4.64 -4.92 -1.78
C CYS A 211 -5.50 -6.07 -2.31
N GLU A 212 -6.48 -6.55 -1.52
CA GLU A 212 -7.31 -7.72 -1.85
C GLU A 212 -8.54 -7.39 -2.72
N PHE A 213 -9.08 -6.16 -2.64
CA PHE A 213 -10.38 -5.85 -3.25
C PHE A 213 -10.38 -4.62 -4.16
N SER A 214 -9.28 -3.88 -4.28
CA SER A 214 -9.20 -2.81 -5.29
C SER A 214 -9.24 -3.40 -6.69
N SER A 215 -10.02 -2.76 -7.57
CA SER A 215 -10.20 -3.19 -8.96
C SER A 215 -9.18 -2.59 -9.92
N SER A 216 -8.13 -1.94 -9.41
CA SER A 216 -7.05 -1.42 -10.23
C SER A 216 -5.70 -1.74 -9.61
N ILE A 217 -4.75 -2.09 -10.48
CA ILE A 217 -3.36 -2.31 -10.12
C ILE A 217 -2.76 -1.07 -9.46
N ARG A 218 -3.16 0.13 -9.88
CA ARG A 218 -2.64 1.40 -9.34
C ARG A 218 -3.00 1.58 -7.87
N GLU A 219 -4.26 1.30 -7.53
CA GLU A 219 -4.73 1.36 -6.15
C GLU A 219 -4.13 0.26 -5.29
N SER A 220 -4.12 -0.97 -5.83
CA SER A 220 -3.63 -2.14 -5.10
C SER A 220 -2.14 -2.05 -4.82
N PHE A 221 -1.36 -1.54 -5.78
CA PHE A 221 0.08 -1.32 -5.64
C PHE A 221 0.38 -0.16 -4.68
N ARG A 222 -0.42 0.91 -4.68
CA ARG A 222 -0.32 2.00 -3.68
C ARG A 222 -0.62 1.51 -2.26
N ALA A 223 -1.53 0.54 -2.11
CA ALA A 223 -1.87 -0.08 -0.84
C ALA A 223 -0.84 -1.11 -0.35
N TYR A 224 0.03 -1.59 -1.24
CA TYR A 224 1.04 -2.61 -0.99
C TYR A 224 2.37 -1.95 -0.63
N ASN A 225 2.91 -2.23 0.55
CA ASN A 225 4.13 -1.60 1.06
C ASN A 225 4.11 -0.06 0.91
N MET A 226 3.09 0.57 1.48
CA MET A 226 2.72 1.96 1.25
C MET A 226 3.85 2.96 1.57
N THR A 227 4.68 2.67 2.57
CA THR A 227 5.82 3.53 2.92
C THR A 227 6.96 3.44 1.90
N LEU A 228 7.21 2.26 1.32
CA LEU A 228 8.13 2.11 0.19
C LEU A 228 7.55 2.79 -1.06
N TYR A 229 6.25 2.60 -1.32
CA TYR A 229 5.56 3.25 -2.43
C TYR A 229 5.72 4.78 -2.33
N TYR A 230 5.45 5.35 -1.15
CA TYR A 230 5.63 6.77 -0.89
C TYR A 230 7.06 7.23 -1.16
N TRP A 231 8.06 6.46 -0.69
CA TRP A 231 9.46 6.80 -0.91
C TRP A 231 9.81 6.80 -2.40
N MET A 232 9.40 5.78 -3.14
CA MET A 232 9.61 5.69 -4.58
C MET A 232 8.91 6.83 -5.33
N ASP A 233 7.67 7.14 -4.96
CA ASP A 233 6.92 8.22 -5.58
C ASP A 233 7.60 9.58 -5.33
N LYS A 234 7.82 9.96 -4.07
CA LYS A 234 8.34 11.28 -3.71
C LYS A 234 9.80 11.50 -4.11
N TYR A 235 10.65 10.47 -3.97
CA TYR A 235 12.09 10.63 -4.15
C TYR A 235 12.58 10.25 -5.54
N VAL A 236 11.83 9.43 -6.29
CA VAL A 236 12.23 8.95 -7.62
C VAL A 236 11.26 9.45 -8.69
N TYR A 237 9.98 9.08 -8.62
CA TYR A 237 9.00 9.38 -9.69
C TYR A 237 8.76 10.88 -9.88
N GLN A 238 8.49 11.60 -8.79
CA GLN A 238 8.23 13.05 -8.82
C GLN A 238 9.47 13.88 -9.19
N ARG A 239 10.67 13.30 -9.08
CA ARG A 239 11.93 13.94 -9.47
C ARG A 239 12.43 13.54 -10.85
N SER A 240 11.84 12.51 -11.44
CA SER A 240 12.19 12.05 -12.78
C SER A 240 11.61 12.99 -13.82
N VAL A 241 12.42 13.37 -14.79
CA VAL A 241 12.03 14.28 -15.90
C VAL A 241 11.58 13.45 -17.10
N GLY A 242 10.47 13.84 -17.73
CA GLY A 242 9.99 13.25 -18.98
C GLY A 242 8.51 12.86 -18.95
N PRO A 243 8.01 12.21 -20.02
CA PRO A 243 6.66 11.67 -20.07
C PRO A 243 6.45 10.60 -19.00
N TRP A 244 5.18 10.42 -18.59
CA TRP A 244 4.79 9.52 -17.50
C TRP A 244 5.37 8.10 -17.64
N ILE A 245 5.40 7.54 -18.85
CA ILE A 245 5.85 6.16 -19.09
C ILE A 245 7.35 5.98 -18.84
N LEU A 246 8.16 7.00 -19.13
CA LEU A 246 9.59 6.99 -18.85
C LEU A 246 9.83 7.15 -17.35
N ARG A 247 9.14 8.10 -16.70
CA ARG A 247 9.20 8.30 -15.25
C ARG A 247 8.80 7.02 -14.49
N SER A 248 7.72 6.37 -14.92
CA SER A 248 7.20 5.09 -14.39
C SER A 248 8.24 3.98 -14.56
N SER A 249 8.74 3.77 -15.78
CA SER A 249 9.72 2.72 -16.07
C SER A 249 11.02 2.92 -15.27
N SER A 250 11.54 4.14 -15.20
CA SER A 250 12.73 4.46 -14.39
C SER A 250 12.50 4.19 -12.91
N THR A 251 11.33 4.56 -12.38
CA THR A 251 10.99 4.29 -10.96
C THR A 251 10.90 2.79 -10.67
N LEU A 252 10.29 2.02 -11.56
CA LEU A 252 10.14 0.57 -11.42
C LEU A 252 11.47 -0.19 -11.62
N LEU A 253 12.38 0.33 -12.45
CA LEU A 253 13.75 -0.18 -12.56
C LEU A 253 14.52 0.02 -11.25
N ILE A 254 14.43 1.20 -10.66
CA ILE A 254 15.05 1.51 -9.36
C ILE A 254 14.44 0.64 -8.26
N ASN A 255 13.11 0.47 -8.27
CA ASN A 255 12.43 -0.43 -7.35
C ASN A 255 12.92 -1.87 -7.53
N SER A 256 13.12 -2.35 -8.76
CA SER A 256 13.69 -3.67 -9.03
C SER A 256 15.10 -3.83 -8.46
N LEU A 257 15.96 -2.84 -8.67
CA LEU A 257 17.32 -2.81 -8.13
C LEU A 257 17.33 -2.85 -6.60
N TRP A 258 16.35 -2.20 -5.97
CA TRP A 258 16.20 -2.21 -4.51
C TRP A 258 15.99 -3.64 -3.96
N TYR A 259 15.29 -4.51 -4.69
CA TYR A 259 15.12 -5.93 -4.31
C TYR A 259 16.31 -6.82 -4.75
N GLY A 260 17.08 -6.41 -5.74
CA GLY A 260 18.33 -7.05 -6.15
C GLY A 260 18.58 -7.06 -7.66
N ILE A 261 19.69 -7.67 -8.08
CA ILE A 261 20.18 -7.65 -9.48
C ILE A 261 19.68 -8.87 -10.29
N ARG A 262 18.78 -9.68 -9.73
CA ARG A 262 18.22 -10.84 -10.46
C ARG A 262 17.32 -10.36 -11.60
N PRO A 263 17.50 -10.85 -12.86
CA PRO A 263 16.73 -10.38 -14.02
C PRO A 263 15.20 -10.49 -13.86
N ILE A 264 14.74 -11.45 -13.06
CA ILE A 264 13.31 -11.65 -12.80
C ILE A 264 12.63 -10.46 -12.13
N TYR A 265 13.34 -9.70 -11.28
CA TYR A 265 12.76 -8.53 -10.63
C TYR A 265 12.43 -7.43 -11.64
N PHE A 266 13.31 -7.22 -12.60
CA PHE A 266 13.11 -6.25 -13.67
C PHE A 266 11.95 -6.66 -14.56
N GLY A 267 11.93 -7.93 -15.01
CA GLY A 267 10.84 -8.44 -15.84
C GLY A 267 9.47 -8.31 -15.18
N ALA A 268 9.38 -8.63 -13.88
CA ALA A 268 8.13 -8.54 -13.15
C ALA A 268 7.65 -7.09 -12.95
N HIS A 269 8.51 -6.19 -12.48
CA HIS A 269 8.12 -4.80 -12.27
C HIS A 269 7.81 -4.07 -13.58
N LEU A 270 8.60 -4.27 -14.63
CA LEU A 270 8.35 -3.65 -15.94
C LEU A 270 7.08 -4.16 -16.61
N THR A 271 6.49 -5.27 -16.14
CA THR A 271 5.18 -5.75 -16.58
C THR A 271 4.02 -5.00 -15.89
N LEU A 272 4.24 -4.31 -14.77
CA LEU A 272 3.18 -3.59 -14.03
C LEU A 272 2.54 -2.45 -14.86
N PRO A 273 3.28 -1.57 -15.56
CA PRO A 273 2.66 -0.55 -16.39
C PRO A 273 1.85 -1.16 -17.53
N LEU A 274 2.28 -2.31 -18.05
CA LEU A 274 1.55 -3.03 -19.10
C LEU A 274 0.19 -3.54 -18.58
N ILE A 275 0.12 -4.01 -17.33
CA ILE A 275 -1.14 -4.37 -16.67
C ILE A 275 -2.05 -3.14 -16.50
N ALA A 276 -1.47 -2.01 -16.08
CA ALA A 276 -2.20 -0.76 -15.93
C ALA A 276 -2.79 -0.25 -17.27
N LEU A 277 -2.01 -0.32 -18.35
CA LEU A 277 -2.50 -0.05 -19.71
C LEU A 277 -3.60 -1.03 -20.13
N ALA A 278 -3.51 -2.29 -19.73
CA ALA A 278 -4.54 -3.28 -20.05
C ALA A 278 -5.88 -2.93 -19.40
N GLU A 279 -5.87 -2.54 -18.11
CA GLU A 279 -7.06 -2.07 -17.39
C GLU A 279 -7.70 -0.87 -18.09
N ASP A 280 -6.87 0.06 -18.55
CA ASP A 280 -7.32 1.23 -19.31
C ASP A 280 -7.93 0.84 -20.67
N GLY A 281 -7.27 -0.10 -21.36
CA GLY A 281 -7.75 -0.67 -22.62
C GLY A 281 -9.09 -1.39 -22.49
N MET A 282 -9.36 -2.09 -21.37
CA MET A 282 -10.66 -2.73 -21.15
C MET A 282 -11.81 -1.70 -21.20
N ALA A 283 -11.67 -0.58 -20.49
CA ALA A 283 -12.69 0.47 -20.49
C ALA A 283 -12.78 1.16 -21.85
N THR A 284 -11.65 1.43 -22.51
CA THR A 284 -11.65 2.05 -23.84
C THR A 284 -12.33 1.16 -24.89
N VAL A 285 -12.05 -0.14 -24.91
CA VAL A 285 -12.67 -1.08 -25.85
C VAL A 285 -14.18 -1.13 -25.62
N MET A 286 -14.62 -1.25 -24.37
CA MET A 286 -16.04 -1.27 -24.04
C MET A 286 -16.75 0.03 -24.44
N ALA A 287 -16.15 1.18 -24.15
CA ALA A 287 -16.69 2.48 -24.53
C ALA A 287 -16.73 2.67 -26.06
N PHE A 288 -15.68 2.26 -26.78
CA PHE A 288 -15.61 2.36 -28.24
C PHE A 288 -16.72 1.57 -28.94
N PHE A 289 -17.01 0.36 -28.46
CA PHE A 289 -18.07 -0.46 -29.03
C PHE A 289 -19.46 -0.21 -28.42
N GLY A 290 -19.58 0.70 -27.46
CA GLY A 290 -20.85 1.00 -26.79
C GLY A 290 -21.42 -0.14 -25.96
N PHE A 291 -20.59 -1.11 -25.54
CA PHE A 291 -21.02 -2.19 -24.65
C PHE A 291 -20.87 -1.75 -23.20
N SER A 292 -21.94 -1.87 -22.42
CA SER A 292 -21.89 -1.70 -20.96
C SER A 292 -22.10 -3.05 -20.27
N LEU A 293 -21.34 -3.27 -19.20
CA LEU A 293 -21.58 -4.39 -18.30
C LEU A 293 -22.55 -3.94 -17.19
N PRO A 294 -23.24 -4.91 -16.53
CA PRO A 294 -24.00 -4.61 -15.32
C PRO A 294 -23.14 -3.90 -14.27
N PRO A 295 -23.76 -3.18 -13.31
CA PRO A 295 -23.05 -2.54 -12.22
C PRO A 295 -22.02 -3.46 -11.54
N GLY A 296 -20.75 -3.04 -11.51
CA GLY A 296 -19.63 -3.81 -10.95
C GLY A 296 -19.01 -4.88 -11.88
N GLY A 297 -19.55 -5.11 -13.08
CA GLY A 297 -19.03 -6.12 -14.02
C GLY A 297 -17.60 -5.82 -14.50
N LEU A 298 -17.34 -4.60 -14.98
CA LEU A 298 -15.99 -4.18 -15.37
C LEU A 298 -15.04 -4.16 -14.16
N THR A 299 -15.53 -3.70 -13.01
CA THR A 299 -14.79 -3.72 -11.73
C THR A 299 -14.32 -5.13 -11.38
N PHE A 300 -15.19 -6.13 -11.50
CA PHE A 300 -14.85 -7.54 -11.27
C PHE A 300 -13.85 -8.07 -12.30
N ILE A 301 -14.04 -7.79 -13.59
CA ILE A 301 -13.11 -8.24 -14.64
C ILE A 301 -11.71 -7.66 -14.41
N ARG A 302 -11.60 -6.37 -14.12
CA ARG A 302 -10.33 -5.71 -13.81
C ARG A 302 -9.69 -6.32 -12.57
N TRP A 303 -10.45 -6.44 -11.47
CA TRP A 303 -9.97 -7.09 -10.25
C TRP A 303 -9.46 -8.51 -10.50
N PHE A 304 -10.22 -9.33 -11.23
CA PHE A 304 -9.84 -10.71 -11.52
C PHE A 304 -8.57 -10.77 -12.37
N PHE A 305 -8.51 -10.00 -13.46
CA PHE A 305 -7.34 -9.94 -14.34
C PHE A 305 -6.10 -9.46 -13.58
N GLN A 306 -6.25 -8.39 -12.79
CA GLN A 306 -5.20 -7.84 -11.96
C GLN A 306 -4.68 -8.88 -10.96
N MET A 307 -5.57 -9.55 -10.22
CA MET A 307 -5.20 -10.58 -9.25
C MET A 307 -4.42 -11.73 -9.89
N ARG A 308 -4.93 -12.27 -11.01
CA ARG A 308 -4.23 -13.33 -11.74
C ARG A 308 -2.89 -12.86 -12.29
N SER A 309 -2.79 -11.59 -12.69
CA SER A 309 -1.54 -11.01 -13.18
C SER A 309 -0.51 -10.87 -12.07
N ILE A 310 -0.91 -10.41 -10.87
CA ILE A 310 -0.02 -10.34 -9.71
C ILE A 310 0.40 -11.75 -9.28
N ASP A 311 -0.51 -12.72 -9.21
CA ASP A 311 -0.20 -14.13 -8.89
C ASP A 311 0.89 -14.68 -9.84
N TYR A 312 0.72 -14.42 -11.13
CA TYR A 312 1.63 -14.82 -12.21
C TYR A 312 3.01 -14.18 -12.10
N LEU A 313 3.07 -12.87 -11.81
CA LEU A 313 4.34 -12.15 -11.62
C LEU A 313 5.03 -12.60 -10.33
N ALA A 314 4.27 -12.82 -9.26
CA ALA A 314 4.79 -13.25 -7.98
C ALA A 314 5.31 -14.69 -8.00
N ALA A 315 4.74 -15.58 -8.81
CA ALA A 315 5.30 -16.91 -9.04
C ALA A 315 6.75 -16.82 -9.56
N GLY A 316 7.04 -15.86 -10.44
CA GLY A 316 8.42 -15.56 -10.87
C GLY A 316 9.32 -15.11 -9.72
N TRP A 317 8.81 -14.29 -8.81
CA TRP A 317 9.55 -13.85 -7.61
C TRP A 317 9.87 -14.99 -6.65
N ILE A 318 8.98 -15.97 -6.52
CA ILE A 318 9.18 -17.14 -5.67
C ILE A 318 10.27 -18.05 -6.25
N LEU A 319 10.30 -18.20 -7.58
CA LEU A 319 11.30 -19.03 -8.26
C LEU A 319 12.72 -18.47 -8.17
N LEU A 320 12.88 -17.13 -8.11
CA LEU A 320 14.17 -16.42 -8.06
C LEU A 320 15.12 -16.70 -9.24
N SER A 321 14.68 -17.46 -10.26
CA SER A 321 15.42 -17.79 -11.48
C SER A 321 14.66 -17.29 -12.70
N PHE A 322 15.33 -16.47 -13.53
CA PHE A 322 14.71 -15.94 -14.75
C PHE A 322 14.36 -17.04 -15.76
N GLN A 323 15.21 -18.06 -15.89
CA GLN A 323 14.96 -19.17 -16.81
C GLN A 323 13.77 -20.04 -16.38
N GLU A 324 13.64 -20.31 -15.08
CA GLU A 324 12.52 -21.07 -14.53
C GLU A 324 11.22 -20.28 -14.63
N ALA A 325 11.26 -18.98 -14.28
CA ALA A 325 10.11 -18.10 -14.41
C ALA A 325 9.66 -17.96 -15.87
N TRP A 326 10.59 -17.85 -16.81
CA TRP A 326 10.29 -17.80 -18.24
C TRP A 326 9.60 -19.07 -18.74
N LYS A 327 10.07 -20.25 -18.31
CA LYS A 327 9.42 -21.53 -18.62
C LYS A 327 8.02 -21.64 -17.99
N LEU A 328 7.87 -21.17 -16.75
CA LEU A 328 6.57 -21.13 -16.10
C LEU A 328 5.61 -20.22 -16.88
N TRP A 329 6.06 -19.01 -17.22
CA TRP A 329 5.30 -18.01 -17.97
C TRP A 329 4.91 -18.48 -19.37
N SER A 330 5.81 -19.20 -20.06
CA SER A 330 5.51 -19.81 -21.36
C SER A 330 4.43 -20.87 -21.25
N SER A 331 4.43 -21.65 -20.16
CA SER A 331 3.40 -22.66 -19.91
C SER A 331 2.01 -22.02 -19.79
N PHE A 332 1.90 -20.81 -19.24
CA PHE A 332 0.67 -20.02 -19.17
C PHE A 332 0.33 -19.29 -20.48
N GLY A 333 1.14 -19.46 -21.54
CA GLY A 333 0.95 -18.78 -22.82
C GLY A 333 1.23 -17.27 -22.77
N TYR A 334 1.98 -16.81 -21.77
CA TYR A 334 2.27 -15.38 -21.55
C TYR A 334 1.01 -14.50 -21.50
N PHE A 335 -0.10 -14.99 -20.92
CA PHE A 335 -1.39 -14.31 -20.98
C PHE A 335 -1.34 -12.86 -20.48
N VAL A 336 -0.57 -12.55 -19.44
CA VAL A 336 -0.43 -11.18 -18.91
C VAL A 336 0.18 -10.25 -19.96
N GLN A 337 1.27 -10.68 -20.61
CA GLN A 337 1.94 -9.90 -21.64
C GLN A 337 1.08 -9.80 -22.91
N VAL A 338 0.44 -10.89 -23.33
CA VAL A 338 -0.42 -10.92 -24.52
C VAL A 338 -1.63 -10.01 -24.34
N ILE A 339 -2.38 -10.17 -23.25
CA ILE A 339 -3.55 -9.34 -22.96
C ILE A 339 -3.13 -7.88 -22.79
N GLY A 340 -2.04 -7.62 -22.07
CA GLY A 340 -1.54 -6.27 -21.84
C GLY A 340 -1.11 -5.55 -23.12
N VAL A 341 -0.42 -6.24 -24.04
CA VAL A 341 -0.05 -5.65 -25.34
C VAL A 341 -1.28 -5.44 -26.21
N VAL A 342 -2.18 -6.41 -26.31
CA VAL A 342 -3.40 -6.30 -27.14
C VAL A 342 -4.29 -5.17 -26.66
N LEU A 343 -4.60 -5.12 -25.36
CA LEU A 343 -5.45 -4.07 -24.80
C LEU A 343 -4.74 -2.72 -24.73
N GLY A 344 -3.43 -2.69 -24.51
CA GLY A 344 -2.64 -1.46 -24.61
C GLY A 344 -2.67 -0.87 -26.02
N LEU A 345 -2.49 -1.70 -27.05
CA LEU A 345 -2.62 -1.26 -28.45
C LEU A 345 -4.04 -0.81 -28.78
N ALA A 346 -5.06 -1.51 -28.29
CA ALA A 346 -6.45 -1.09 -28.43
C ALA A 346 -6.68 0.28 -27.76
N HIS A 347 -6.13 0.50 -26.56
CA HIS A 347 -6.20 1.77 -25.86
C HIS A 347 -5.58 2.91 -26.68
N PHE A 348 -4.39 2.72 -27.24
CA PHE A 348 -3.73 3.75 -28.06
C PHE A 348 -4.45 4.03 -29.38
N THR A 349 -4.98 3.00 -30.04
CA THR A 349 -5.59 3.14 -31.37
C THR A 349 -7.04 3.61 -31.32
N MET A 350 -7.82 3.12 -30.36
CA MET A 350 -9.24 3.42 -30.17
C MET A 350 -9.47 4.61 -29.23
N GLY A 351 -8.54 4.87 -28.29
CA GLY A 351 -8.71 5.93 -27.29
C GLY A 351 -8.88 7.33 -27.87
N ARG A 352 -8.36 7.59 -29.08
CA ARG A 352 -8.61 8.85 -29.81
C ARG A 352 -10.06 9.06 -30.26
N PHE A 353 -10.85 7.99 -30.31
CA PHE A 353 -12.26 8.00 -30.71
C PHE A 353 -13.21 7.92 -29.52
N VAL A 354 -12.69 7.77 -28.30
CA VAL A 354 -13.48 7.63 -27.07
C VAL A 354 -13.23 8.83 -26.20
N SER A 355 -14.29 9.56 -25.82
CA SER A 355 -14.16 10.66 -24.88
C SER A 355 -13.87 10.16 -23.46
N ALA A 356 -13.20 10.99 -22.65
CA ALA A 356 -12.95 10.67 -21.25
C ALA A 356 -14.24 10.47 -20.44
N PHE A 357 -15.35 11.08 -20.87
CA PHE A 357 -16.66 10.93 -20.26
C PHE A 357 -17.28 9.56 -20.59
N GLU A 358 -17.28 9.13 -21.86
CA GLU A 358 -17.78 7.80 -22.25
C GLU A 358 -16.99 6.67 -21.58
N ARG A 359 -15.69 6.86 -21.40
CA ARG A 359 -14.88 5.91 -20.65
C ARG A 359 -15.31 5.86 -19.18
N TRP A 360 -15.55 7.00 -18.55
CA TRP A 360 -15.98 7.07 -17.15
C TRP A 360 -17.35 6.45 -16.92
N THR A 361 -18.31 6.61 -17.84
CA THR A 361 -19.66 6.01 -17.71
C THR A 361 -19.61 4.49 -17.75
N VAL A 362 -18.71 3.91 -18.54
CA VAL A 362 -18.45 2.47 -18.58
C VAL A 362 -17.76 1.97 -17.31
N GLU A 363 -16.89 2.78 -16.71
CA GLU A 363 -16.20 2.46 -15.46
C GLU A 363 -17.14 2.59 -14.24
N ASN A 364 -18.17 3.43 -14.32
CA ASN A 364 -19.11 3.70 -13.24
C ASN A 364 -20.58 3.49 -13.69
N PRO A 365 -20.94 2.27 -14.10
CA PRO A 365 -22.29 1.95 -14.54
C PRO A 365 -23.31 2.23 -13.42
N GLY A 366 -24.28 3.11 -13.70
CA GLY A 366 -25.34 3.49 -12.76
C GLY A 366 -25.00 4.66 -11.81
N ALA A 367 -23.84 5.29 -11.96
CA ALA A 367 -23.55 6.54 -11.26
C ALA A 367 -24.45 7.68 -11.76
N ASP A 368 -24.86 8.57 -10.85
CA ASP A 368 -25.62 9.77 -11.22
C ASP A 368 -24.71 10.73 -11.98
N VAL A 369 -24.92 10.78 -13.29
CA VAL A 369 -24.19 11.65 -14.22
C VAL A 369 -24.37 13.12 -13.85
N ALA A 370 -25.56 13.53 -13.41
CA ALA A 370 -25.83 14.92 -13.07
C ALA A 370 -25.06 15.32 -11.81
N GLU A 371 -25.05 14.45 -10.80
CA GLU A 371 -24.25 14.65 -9.59
C GLU A 371 -22.75 14.70 -9.90
N ALA A 372 -22.23 13.76 -10.69
CA ALA A 372 -20.82 13.71 -11.06
C ALA A 372 -20.39 14.95 -11.86
N THR A 373 -21.22 15.39 -12.80
CA THR A 373 -20.99 16.61 -13.61
C THR A 373 -21.03 17.86 -12.73
N ALA A 374 -22.00 17.96 -11.82
CA ALA A 374 -22.11 19.09 -10.90
C ALA A 374 -20.88 19.18 -9.96
N ARG A 375 -20.42 18.03 -9.43
CA ARG A 375 -19.19 17.95 -8.64
C ARG A 375 -17.98 18.39 -9.48
N ASN A 376 -17.83 17.88 -10.69
CA ASN A 376 -16.72 18.26 -11.57
C ASN A 376 -16.72 19.77 -11.84
N LEU A 377 -17.88 20.33 -12.23
CA LEU A 377 -18.06 21.75 -12.47
C LEU A 377 -17.70 22.62 -11.26
N SER A 378 -18.09 22.19 -10.05
CA SER A 378 -17.75 22.90 -8.82
C SER A 378 -16.24 22.92 -8.52
N THR A 379 -15.51 21.88 -8.96
CA THR A 379 -14.08 21.71 -8.66
C THR A 379 -13.16 22.25 -9.75
N THR A 380 -13.53 22.09 -11.02
CA THR A 380 -12.66 22.39 -12.18
C THR A 380 -13.18 23.54 -13.04
N GLY A 381 -14.44 23.94 -12.84
CA GLY A 381 -15.14 24.89 -13.71
C GLY A 381 -15.51 24.32 -15.09
N LYS A 382 -15.29 23.03 -15.35
CA LYS A 382 -15.64 22.35 -16.60
C LYS A 382 -16.74 21.33 -16.38
N ALA A 383 -17.57 21.10 -17.40
CA ALA A 383 -18.61 20.06 -17.34
C ALA A 383 -18.01 18.68 -17.09
N TRP A 384 -16.86 18.38 -17.71
CA TRP A 384 -16.13 17.16 -17.45
C TRP A 384 -14.62 17.34 -17.59
N GLU A 385 -13.90 16.90 -16.58
CA GLU A 385 -12.44 16.75 -16.57
C GLU A 385 -12.10 15.48 -15.80
N ALA A 386 -11.37 14.55 -16.44
CA ALA A 386 -11.03 13.29 -15.78
C ALA A 386 -10.05 13.54 -14.62
N PRO A 387 -10.22 12.89 -13.47
CA PRO A 387 -9.25 12.98 -12.38
C PRO A 387 -7.90 12.46 -12.86
N VAL A 388 -6.87 13.32 -12.84
CA VAL A 388 -5.50 12.92 -13.18
C VAL A 388 -4.92 12.19 -11.97
N ILE A 389 -4.87 10.87 -12.04
CA ILE A 389 -4.15 10.04 -11.07
C ILE A 389 -2.72 9.87 -11.59
N ASP A 390 -1.82 10.78 -11.21
CA ASP A 390 -0.39 10.70 -11.57
C ASP A 390 0.32 9.75 -10.61
N THR A 391 0.41 8.48 -11.00
CA THR A 391 1.12 7.43 -10.28
C THR A 391 2.17 6.77 -11.15
N TYR A 392 3.23 6.24 -10.53
CA TYR A 392 4.31 5.56 -11.27
C TYR A 392 3.95 4.13 -11.73
N VAL A 393 2.77 3.63 -11.37
CA VAL A 393 2.08 2.48 -11.95
C VAL A 393 0.76 3.00 -12.50
#